data_AF-A0A962BY28-F1
#
_entry.id   AF-A0A962BY28-F1
#
_cell.length_a   1.000
_cell.length_b   1.000
_cell.length_c   1.000
_cell.angle_alpha   90.00
_cell.angle_beta   90.00
_cell.angle_gamma   90.00
#
_symmetry.space_group_name_H-M   'P 1'
#
loop_
_entity.id
_entity.type
_entity.pdbx_description
1 polymer ?
#
loop_
_entity_poly.entity_id
_entity_poly.type
_entity_poly.pdbx_seq_one_letter_code
_entity_poly.pdbx_strand_id
1 'polypeptide(L)'
;MTPAYEFLDATPDFRGLAVAVGVGLLVGLERERRHGNDGIEHVAGIRTFALLAVVGVVSSWLGVVAQAMVLFAVASLAVIAYVRETSGDRGLTTEVAMLAITLLGMLSTPYPEWSAGLGVLVAVLLAAKTTMHRFSRQVLTAGEV
;
A
#
# COMPACT_ATOMS: atom_id res chain seq x y z
N MET A 1 27.58 30.96 8.01
CA MET A 1 27.67 30.30 9.33
C MET A 1 26.40 30.63 10.10
N THR A 2 25.37 29.82 9.90
CA THR A 2 24.10 29.87 10.64
C THR A 2 23.52 28.45 10.70
N PRO A 3 23.86 27.62 11.70
CA PRO A 3 23.43 26.24 11.77
C PRO A 3 22.61 25.94 13.05
N ALA A 4 21.60 26.76 13.37
CA ALA A 4 20.85 26.57 14.63
C ALA A 4 19.33 26.77 14.55
N TYR A 5 18.78 27.42 13.51
CA TYR A 5 17.32 27.63 13.39
C TYR A 5 16.61 26.60 12.49
N GLU A 6 17.33 25.89 11.60
CA GLU A 6 16.74 24.90 10.70
C GLU A 6 16.23 23.63 11.43
N PHE A 7 16.70 23.39 12.66
CA PHE A 7 16.24 22.27 13.50
C PHE A 7 14.97 22.59 14.30
N LEU A 8 14.59 23.86 14.45
CA LEU A 8 13.37 24.29 15.16
C LEU A 8 12.19 24.57 14.22
N ASP A 9 12.43 24.71 12.91
CA ASP A 9 11.40 24.88 11.87
C ASP A 9 10.94 23.56 11.22
N ALA A 10 11.49 22.42 11.65
CA ALA A 10 10.97 21.11 11.26
C ALA A 10 9.66 20.81 12.02
N THR A 11 8.66 21.68 11.93
CA THR A 11 7.29 21.23 12.16
C THR A 11 7.06 20.10 11.17
N PRO A 12 6.79 18.86 11.61
CA PRO A 12 6.53 17.77 10.69
C PRO A 12 5.40 18.22 9.77
N ASP A 13 5.73 18.36 8.48
CA ASP A 13 4.78 18.86 7.49
C ASP A 13 3.62 17.85 7.43
N PHE A 14 2.47 18.27 7.96
CA PHE A 14 1.24 17.46 7.98
C PHE A 14 0.81 17.03 6.58
N ARG A 15 1.31 17.70 5.54
CA ARG A 15 1.07 17.34 4.14
C ARG A 15 1.57 15.94 3.81
N GLY A 16 2.78 15.58 4.23
CA GLY A 16 3.34 14.24 3.97
C GLY A 16 2.49 13.15 4.63
N LEU A 17 2.12 13.37 5.90
CA LEU A 17 1.21 12.49 6.64
C LEU A 17 -0.16 12.38 5.96
N ALA A 18 -0.76 13.50 5.55
CA ALA A 18 -2.05 13.52 4.88
C ALA A 18 -2.02 12.77 3.54
N VAL A 19 -0.94 12.94 2.77
CA VAL A 19 -0.72 12.19 1.52
C VAL A 19 -0.56 10.70 1.80
N ALA A 20 0.27 10.31 2.77
CA ALA A 20 0.46 8.90 3.13
C ALA A 20 -0.87 8.24 3.52
N VAL A 21 -1.65 8.89 4.39
CA VAL A 21 -2.97 8.40 4.81
C VAL A 21 -3.91 8.32 3.60
N GLY A 22 -3.97 9.36 2.77
CA GLY A 22 -4.80 9.38 1.57
C GLY A 22 -4.47 8.24 0.60
N VAL A 23 -3.19 8.01 0.32
CA VAL A 23 -2.70 6.92 -0.53
C VAL A 23 -3.03 5.56 0.08
N GLY A 24 -2.79 5.37 1.37
CA GLY A 24 -3.11 4.13 2.08
C GLY A 24 -4.60 3.82 2.09
N LEU A 25 -5.45 4.82 2.32
CA LEU A 25 -6.91 4.68 2.26
C LEU A 25 -7.40 4.38 0.83
N LEU A 26 -6.86 5.06 -0.17
CA LEU A 26 -7.25 4.90 -1.57
C LEU A 26 -6.94 3.48 -2.07
N VAL A 27 -5.73 2.97 -1.83
CA VAL A 27 -5.36 1.60 -2.20
C VAL A 27 -6.09 0.57 -1.34
N GLY A 28 -6.25 0.85 -0.05
CA GLY A 28 -7.02 0.02 0.85
C GLY A 28 -8.48 -0.14 0.41
N LEU A 29 -9.10 0.92 -0.09
CA LEU A 29 -10.49 0.91 -0.56
C LEU A 29 -10.65 0.09 -1.83
N GLU A 30 -9.73 0.24 -2.79
CA GLU A 30 -9.71 -0.61 -4.00
C GLU A 30 -9.53 -2.08 -3.62
N ARG A 31 -8.64 -2.36 -2.66
CA ARG A 31 -8.45 -3.72 -2.18
C ARG A 31 -9.72 -4.25 -1.52
N GLU A 32 -10.38 -3.51 -0.65
CA GLU A 32 -11.60 -3.96 0.03
C GLU A 32 -12.75 -4.21 -0.95
N ARG A 33 -12.95 -3.33 -1.94
CA ARG A 33 -13.94 -3.50 -3.02
C ARG A 33 -13.76 -4.80 -3.79
N ARG A 34 -12.52 -5.23 -4.02
CA ARG A 34 -12.24 -6.50 -4.69
C ARG A 34 -12.67 -7.72 -3.87
N HIS A 35 -12.54 -7.69 -2.54
CA HIS A 35 -12.77 -8.88 -1.69
C HIS A 35 -14.19 -8.95 -1.16
N GLY A 36 -14.93 -7.84 -1.14
CA GLY A 36 -16.33 -7.81 -0.72
C GLY A 36 -17.28 -8.66 -1.58
N ASN A 37 -16.82 -9.18 -2.72
CA ASN A 37 -17.63 -9.98 -3.64
C ASN A 37 -17.42 -11.50 -3.49
N ASP A 38 -16.44 -11.94 -2.69
CA ASP A 38 -15.98 -13.33 -2.68
C ASP A 38 -16.24 -14.05 -1.34
N GLY A 39 -16.80 -13.38 -0.33
CA GLY A 39 -17.24 -14.00 0.94
C GLY A 39 -16.15 -14.57 1.85
N ILE A 40 -14.88 -14.52 1.43
CA ILE A 40 -13.72 -15.04 2.17
C ILE A 40 -13.09 -13.88 2.97
N GLU A 41 -13.01 -14.02 4.30
CA GLU A 41 -12.29 -13.10 5.19
C GLU A 41 -10.83 -12.92 4.74
N HIS A 42 -10.49 -11.74 4.21
CA HIS A 42 -9.14 -11.45 3.73
C HIS A 42 -8.34 -10.57 4.69
N VAL A 43 -7.07 -10.94 4.82
CA VAL A 43 -6.06 -10.48 5.80
C VAL A 43 -5.72 -8.96 5.77
N ALA A 44 -6.18 -8.16 4.79
CA ALA A 44 -5.82 -6.73 4.73
C ALA A 44 -6.88 -5.86 4.00
N GLY A 45 -7.65 -5.09 4.77
CA GLY A 45 -8.63 -4.11 4.27
C GLY A 45 -8.12 -2.67 4.30
N ILE A 46 -9.03 -1.69 4.20
CA ILE A 46 -8.72 -0.24 4.24
C ILE A 46 -7.78 0.12 5.39
N ARG A 47 -8.05 -0.44 6.58
CA ARG A 47 -7.29 -0.15 7.80
C ARG A 47 -5.83 -0.60 7.69
N THR A 48 -5.56 -1.76 7.10
CA THR A 48 -4.21 -2.31 7.00
C THR A 48 -3.33 -1.44 6.11
N PHE A 49 -3.83 -1.06 4.93
CA PHE A 49 -3.07 -0.20 4.01
C PHE A 49 -2.86 1.22 4.57
N ALA A 50 -3.87 1.79 5.25
CA ALA A 50 -3.69 3.05 5.95
C ALA A 50 -2.60 2.95 7.03
N LEU A 51 -2.61 1.90 7.86
CA LEU A 51 -1.60 1.69 8.90
C LEU A 51 -0.21 1.48 8.30
N LEU A 52 -0.07 0.73 7.20
CA LEU A 52 1.22 0.55 6.51
C LEU A 52 1.80 1.88 6.00
N ALA A 53 0.96 2.74 5.42
CA ALA A 53 1.39 4.07 4.98
C ALA A 53 1.80 4.95 6.17
N VAL A 54 1.05 4.91 7.27
CA VAL A 54 1.36 5.64 8.50
C VAL A 54 2.67 5.18 9.13
N VAL A 55 2.88 3.87 9.26
CA VAL A 55 4.14 3.32 9.78
C VAL A 55 5.29 3.68 8.85
N GLY A 56 5.06 3.67 7.53
CA GLY A 56 6.02 4.14 6.54
C GLY A 56 6.45 5.59 6.78
N VAL A 57 5.51 6.54 6.84
CA VAL A 57 5.84 7.96 7.05
C VAL A 57 6.49 8.19 8.41
N VAL A 58 6.01 7.53 9.48
CA VAL A 58 6.61 7.62 10.81
C VAL A 58 8.06 7.10 10.81
N SER A 59 8.33 5.99 10.13
CA SER A 59 9.69 5.45 10.02
C SER A 59 10.65 6.42 9.34
N SER A 60 10.16 7.26 8.41
CA SER A 60 10.98 8.26 7.75
C SER A 60 11.46 9.36 8.70
N TRP A 61 10.70 9.66 9.75
CA TRP A 61 11.08 10.62 10.79
C TRP A 61 12.08 10.04 11.79
N LEU A 62 12.11 8.71 11.93
CA LEU A 62 13.00 7.99 12.84
C LEU A 62 14.35 7.60 12.21
N GLY A 63 14.48 7.74 10.89
CA GLY A 63 15.73 7.54 10.15
C GLY A 63 15.88 6.14 9.50
N VAL A 64 17.03 5.94 8.83
CA VAL A 64 17.28 4.80 7.93
C VAL A 64 17.16 3.44 8.61
N VAL A 65 17.61 3.32 9.86
CA VAL A 65 17.50 2.06 10.62
C VAL A 65 16.04 1.68 10.87
N ALA A 66 15.19 2.65 11.23
CA ALA A 66 13.77 2.43 11.43
C ALA A 66 13.07 2.06 10.11
N GLN A 67 13.42 2.73 9.00
CA GLN A 67 12.91 2.40 7.67
C GLN A 67 13.24 0.94 7.29
N ALA A 68 14.49 0.51 7.48
CA ALA A 68 14.91 -0.85 7.20
C ALA A 68 14.18 -1.89 8.06
N MET A 69 14.01 -1.64 9.37
CA MET A 69 13.25 -2.51 10.25
C MET A 69 11.78 -2.62 9.85
N VAL A 70 11.15 -1.51 9.48
CA VAL A 70 9.75 -1.50 9.01
C VAL A 70 9.62 -2.27 7.71
N LEU A 71 10.49 -2.06 6.73
CA LEU A 71 10.46 -2.82 5.47
C LEU A 71 10.64 -4.30 5.71
N PHE A 72 11.58 -4.68 6.59
CA PHE A 72 11.78 -6.08 6.95
C PHE A 72 10.55 -6.69 7.63
N ALA A 73 9.92 -5.96 8.55
CA ALA A 73 8.71 -6.41 9.23
C ALA A 73 7.54 -6.58 8.26
N VAL A 74 7.31 -5.60 7.37
CA VAL A 74 6.25 -5.66 6.36
C VAL A 74 6.51 -6.77 5.34
N ALA A 75 7.75 -6.93 4.88
CA ALA A 75 8.12 -8.04 3.99
C ALA A 75 7.87 -9.41 4.67
N SER A 76 8.23 -9.54 5.94
CA SER A 76 7.99 -10.76 6.72
C SER A 76 6.49 -11.04 6.86
N LEU A 77 5.69 -10.02 7.18
CA LEU A 77 4.23 -10.13 7.24
C LEU A 77 3.64 -10.50 5.88
N ALA A 78 4.15 -9.93 4.78
CA ALA A 78 3.73 -10.24 3.43
C ALA A 78 4.02 -11.71 3.05
N VAL A 79 5.22 -12.21 3.38
CA VAL A 79 5.58 -13.63 3.18
C VAL A 79 4.71 -14.55 4.03
N ILE A 80 4.49 -14.22 5.32
CA ILE A 80 3.61 -15.01 6.19
C ILE A 80 2.18 -15.02 5.65
N ALA A 81 1.66 -13.87 5.21
CA ALA A 81 0.32 -13.77 4.64
C ALA A 81 0.19 -14.60 3.35
N TYR A 82 1.22 -14.59 2.50
CA TYR A 82 1.26 -15.39 1.28
C TYR A 82 1.27 -16.89 1.56
N VAL A 83 2.15 -17.35 2.47
CA VAL A 83 2.30 -18.78 2.79
C VAL A 83 1.09 -19.33 3.55
N ARG A 84 0.42 -18.51 4.37
CA ARG A 84 -0.79 -18.93 5.10
C ARG A 84 -2.04 -19.02 4.22
N GLU A 85 -2.01 -18.46 3.03
CA GLU A 85 -3.16 -18.50 2.12
C GLU A 85 -3.19 -19.87 1.40
N THR A 86 -4.10 -20.73 1.83
CA THR A 86 -4.26 -22.09 1.27
C THR A 86 -5.05 -22.10 -0.04
N SER A 87 -5.85 -21.05 -0.27
CA SER A 87 -6.58 -20.78 -1.52
C SER A 87 -5.62 -20.14 -2.52
N GLY A 88 -5.07 -20.94 -3.45
CA GLY A 88 -4.10 -20.51 -4.47
C GLY A 88 -4.53 -19.36 -5.42
N ASP A 89 -5.64 -18.68 -5.14
CA ASP A 89 -6.17 -17.53 -5.87
C ASP A 89 -5.61 -16.17 -5.39
N ARG A 90 -4.90 -16.10 -4.26
CA ARG A 90 -4.26 -14.85 -3.83
C ARG A 90 -2.97 -14.61 -4.61
N GLY A 91 -3.07 -13.75 -5.63
CA GLY A 91 -1.90 -13.34 -6.39
C GLY A 91 -0.94 -12.47 -5.57
N LEU A 92 0.36 -12.69 -5.76
CA LEU A 92 1.56 -11.94 -5.26
C LEU A 92 1.42 -10.40 -5.25
N THR A 93 0.46 -9.86 -5.98
CA THR A 93 0.15 -8.44 -6.06
C THR A 93 -0.32 -7.83 -4.74
N THR A 94 -0.86 -8.61 -3.79
CA THR A 94 -1.32 -8.07 -2.49
C THR A 94 -0.13 -7.73 -1.60
N GLU A 95 0.82 -8.64 -1.60
CA GLU A 95 2.07 -8.62 -0.88
C GLU A 95 2.94 -7.48 -1.38
N VAL A 96 3.05 -7.36 -2.71
CA VAL A 96 3.72 -6.25 -3.37
C VAL A 96 3.03 -4.92 -3.05
N ALA A 97 1.70 -4.87 -3.00
CA ALA A 97 0.97 -3.65 -2.65
C ALA A 97 1.24 -3.21 -1.20
N MET A 98 1.37 -4.14 -0.25
CA MET A 98 1.72 -3.81 1.14
C MET A 98 3.09 -3.13 1.23
N LEU A 99 4.08 -3.67 0.52
CA LEU A 99 5.41 -3.06 0.44
C LEU A 99 5.37 -1.70 -0.26
N ALA A 100 4.68 -1.61 -1.40
CA ALA A 100 4.55 -0.37 -2.15
C ALA A 100 3.95 0.75 -1.29
N ILE A 101 2.88 0.47 -0.55
CA ILE A 101 2.21 1.48 0.28
C ILE A 101 3.06 1.92 1.46
N THR A 102 3.82 1.00 2.05
CA THR A 102 4.80 1.33 3.09
C THR A 102 5.89 2.26 2.55
N LEU A 103 6.43 1.97 1.37
CA LEU A 103 7.44 2.81 0.70
C LEU A 103 6.87 4.17 0.30
N LEU A 104 5.63 4.24 -0.19
CA LEU A 104 4.97 5.49 -0.52
C LEU A 104 4.72 6.34 0.74
N GLY A 105 4.39 5.71 1.86
CA GLY A 105 4.37 6.35 3.17
C GLY A 105 5.72 6.97 3.52
N MET A 106 6.82 6.21 3.40
CA MET A 106 8.18 6.72 3.64
C MET A 106 8.53 7.88 2.69
N LEU A 107 8.15 7.78 1.41
CA LEU A 107 8.43 8.77 0.37
C LEU A 107 7.64 10.06 0.56
N SER A 108 6.50 10.02 1.26
CA SER A 108 5.62 11.17 1.43
C SER A 108 6.24 12.31 2.23
N THR A 109 7.24 12.04 3.09
CA THR A 109 7.98 13.08 3.82
C THR A 109 8.87 13.90 2.89
N PRO A 110 9.83 13.31 2.15
CA PRO A 110 10.69 14.09 1.26
C PRO A 110 9.98 14.54 -0.02
N TYR A 111 9.00 13.78 -0.53
CA TYR A 111 8.36 14.03 -1.82
C TYR A 111 6.85 13.73 -1.81
N PRO A 112 6.01 14.59 -1.19
CA PRO A 112 4.56 14.36 -1.10
C PRO A 112 3.88 14.20 -2.47
N GLU A 113 4.22 15.04 -3.45
CA GLU A 113 3.60 15.01 -4.79
C GLU A 113 3.85 13.69 -5.52
N TRP A 114 5.09 13.19 -5.43
CA TRP A 114 5.48 11.90 -6.02
C TRP A 114 4.79 10.74 -5.31
N SER A 115 4.70 10.79 -3.98
CA SER A 115 3.97 9.79 -3.20
C SER A 115 2.49 9.73 -3.61
N ALA A 116 1.83 10.89 -3.75
CA ALA A 116 0.45 10.97 -4.20
C ALA A 116 0.27 10.41 -5.62
N GLY A 117 1.07 10.86 -6.58
CA GLY A 117 0.97 10.43 -7.98
C GLY A 117 1.22 8.94 -8.16
N LEU A 118 2.26 8.40 -7.51
CA LEU A 118 2.56 6.97 -7.55
C LEU A 118 1.51 6.15 -6.79
N GLY A 119 0.95 6.67 -5.70
CA GLY A 119 -0.15 6.03 -4.98
C GLY A 119 -1.40 5.86 -5.85
N VAL A 120 -1.77 6.90 -6.58
CA VAL A 120 -2.87 6.82 -7.57
C VAL A 120 -2.53 5.82 -8.67
N LEU A 121 -1.31 5.85 -9.21
CA LEU A 121 -0.89 4.89 -10.24
C LEU A 121 -0.99 3.44 -9.75
N VAL A 122 -0.50 3.15 -8.54
CA VAL A 122 -0.61 1.82 -7.92
C VAL A 122 -2.06 1.39 -7.83
N ALA A 123 -2.96 2.27 -7.39
CA ALA A 123 -4.38 1.97 -7.31
C ALA A 123 -5.01 1.67 -8.68
N VAL A 124 -4.67 2.46 -9.69
CA VAL A 124 -5.13 2.24 -11.08
C VAL A 124 -4.65 0.88 -11.60
N LEU A 125 -3.38 0.53 -11.38
CA LEU A 125 -2.84 -0.77 -11.77
C LEU A 125 -3.56 -1.94 -11.08
N LEU A 126 -3.85 -1.78 -9.78
CA LEU A 126 -4.62 -2.76 -9.02
C LEU A 126 -6.05 -2.91 -9.55
N ALA A 127 -6.72 -1.79 -9.87
CA ALA A 127 -8.06 -1.78 -10.45
C ALA A 127 -8.09 -2.43 -11.84
N ALA A 128 -7.10 -2.12 -12.70
CA ALA A 128 -7.01 -2.67 -14.06
C ALA A 128 -6.87 -4.20 -14.07
N LYS A 129 -6.07 -4.76 -13.15
CA LYS A 129 -5.93 -6.23 -12.99
C LYS A 129 -7.27 -6.89 -12.68
N THR A 130 -8.14 -6.22 -11.92
CA THR A 130 -9.47 -6.71 -11.56
C THR A 130 -10.38 -6.81 -12.79
N THR A 131 -10.35 -5.82 -13.69
CA THR A 131 -11.16 -5.81 -14.92
C THR A 131 -10.76 -6.92 -15.89
N MET A 132 -9.47 -7.18 -16.08
CA MET A 132 -9.00 -8.23 -17.01
C MET A 132 -9.44 -9.64 -16.58
N HIS A 133 -9.46 -9.94 -15.29
CA HIS A 133 -9.83 -11.27 -14.80
C HIS A 133 -11.32 -11.56 -14.99
N ARG A 134 -12.18 -10.54 -14.81
CA ARG A 134 -13.63 -10.65 -15.05
C ARG A 134 -13.94 -10.88 -16.54
N PHE A 135 -13.24 -10.18 -17.43
CA PHE A 135 -13.40 -10.37 -18.88
C PHE A 135 -12.95 -11.77 -19.34
N SER A 136 -11.84 -12.29 -18.83
CA SER A 136 -11.38 -13.64 -19.17
C SER A 136 -12.39 -14.74 -18.76
N ARG A 137 -12.95 -14.65 -17.54
CA ARG A 137 -13.98 -15.60 -17.08
C ARG A 137 -15.27 -15.54 -17.91
N GLN A 138 -15.71 -14.35 -18.32
CA GLN A 138 -16.95 -14.19 -19.10
C GLN A 138 -16.82 -14.71 -20.54
N VAL A 139 -15.65 -14.58 -21.16
CA VAL A 139 -15.43 -15.02 -22.55
C VAL A 139 -15.19 -16.53 -22.63
N LEU A 140 -14.61 -17.17 -21.61
CA LEU A 140 -14.41 -18.62 -21.59
C LEU A 140 -15.71 -19.41 -21.32
N THR A 141 -16.64 -18.91 -20.50
CA THR A 141 -17.94 -19.58 -20.27
C THR A 141 -18.88 -19.50 -21.48
N ALA A 142 -18.68 -18.55 -22.39
CA ALA A 142 -19.49 -18.43 -23.62
C ALA A 142 -19.13 -19.47 -24.70
N GLY A 143 -18.04 -20.22 -24.53
CA GLY A 143 -17.59 -21.27 -25.46
C GLY A 143 -17.88 -22.71 -25.01
N GLU A 144 -18.60 -22.90 -23.90
CA GLU A 144 -18.92 -24.21 -23.33
C GLU A 144 -20.44 -24.43 -23.38
N VAL A 145 -21.02 -24.38 -24.58
CA VAL A 145 -22.38 -24.90 -24.90
C VAL A 145 -22.39 -25.48 -26.32
#